data_AF-A0A4Q1F8L4-F1
#
_entry.id   AF-A0A4Q1F8L4-F1
#
_cell.length_a   1.000
_cell.length_b   1.000
_cell.length_c   1.000
_cell.angle_alpha   90.00
_cell.angle_beta   90.00
_cell.angle_gamma   90.00
#
_symmetry.space_group_name_H-M   'P 1'
#
loop_
_entity.id
_entity.type
_entity.pdbx_description
1 polymer ?
#
loop_
_entity_poly.entity_id
_entity_poly.type
_entity_poly.pdbx_seq_one_letter_code
_entity_poly.pdbx_strand_id
1 'polypeptide(L)'
;MKLIVCLFLFLIPTLNYGFKKREMPYSIVILKADLIIDGTISKVSKDSYEFTVTQFVKGKSNSKIKVSIWKEWICDPRIVELKAGQRLILFLEKLGNGNFYPINESTGELYVDNNCFINIFLPKDFSNPTVLKKGISMFLKTYKCYGDLNNRFLENVYFLSNKSIFEVYKMKEINSAFRFLSDSVQYYGIKEIPINLMTQLTS
;
A
#
# COMPACT_ATOMS: atom_id res chain seq x y z
N MET A 1 -3.11 -26.65 -45.20
CA MET A 1 -3.17 -25.31 -44.55
C MET A 1 -4.18 -25.24 -43.40
N LYS A 2 -5.44 -25.68 -43.55
CA LYS A 2 -6.44 -25.61 -42.45
C LYS A 2 -6.03 -26.33 -41.15
N LEU A 3 -5.39 -27.50 -41.25
CA LEU A 3 -4.88 -28.26 -40.09
C LEU A 3 -3.77 -27.55 -39.31
N ILE A 4 -2.89 -26.81 -40.00
CA ILE A 4 -1.80 -26.04 -39.36
C ILE A 4 -2.38 -24.84 -38.60
N VAL A 5 -3.39 -24.18 -39.17
CA VAL A 5 -4.11 -23.07 -38.51
C VAL A 5 -4.84 -23.55 -37.26
N CYS A 6 -5.50 -24.72 -37.31
CA CYS A 6 -6.11 -25.31 -36.12
C CYS A 6 -5.07 -25.67 -35.04
N LEU A 7 -3.91 -26.22 -35.43
CA LEU A 7 -2.83 -26.55 -34.49
C LEU A 7 -2.27 -25.30 -33.79
N PHE A 8 -2.12 -24.18 -34.51
CA PHE A 8 -1.73 -22.90 -33.93
C PHE A 8 -2.78 -22.35 -32.96
N LEU A 9 -4.07 -22.47 -33.27
CA LEU A 9 -5.15 -22.03 -32.38
C LEU A 9 -5.19 -22.82 -31.06
N PHE A 10 -4.77 -24.09 -31.05
CA PHE A 10 -4.65 -24.91 -29.83
C PHE A 10 -3.37 -24.64 -29.01
N LEU A 11 -2.37 -23.95 -29.59
CA LEU A 11 -1.13 -23.56 -28.88
C LEU A 11 -1.23 -22.16 -28.22
N ILE A 12 -2.22 -21.35 -28.57
CA ILE A 12 -2.44 -20.02 -27.97
C ILE A 12 -2.92 -20.08 -26.49
N PRO A 13 -3.76 -21.04 -26.06
CA PRO A 13 -4.23 -21.10 -24.67
C PRO A 13 -3.12 -21.43 -23.66
N THR A 14 -2.01 -22.06 -24.09
CA THR A 14 -0.87 -22.37 -23.21
C THR A 14 0.02 -21.17 -22.94
N LEU A 15 -0.18 -20.06 -23.65
CA LEU A 15 0.51 -18.78 -23.42
C LEU A 15 -0.18 -17.92 -22.35
N ASN A 16 -1.37 -18.30 -21.87
CA ASN A 16 -1.98 -17.75 -20.65
C ASN A 16 -1.30 -18.31 -19.39
N TYR A 17 0.04 -18.32 -19.38
CA TYR A 17 0.78 -18.54 -18.15
C TYR A 17 0.38 -17.43 -17.17
N GLY A 18 -0.11 -17.85 -16.00
CA GLY A 18 -0.67 -17.00 -14.95
C GLY A 18 0.33 -15.95 -14.46
N PHE A 19 0.42 -14.83 -15.16
CA PHE A 19 1.07 -13.63 -14.66
C PHE A 19 0.35 -13.22 -13.39
N LYS A 20 1.00 -13.41 -12.25
CA LYS A 20 0.54 -12.86 -10.97
C LYS A 20 1.05 -11.43 -10.86
N LYS A 21 0.21 -10.53 -10.35
CA LYS A 21 0.68 -9.22 -9.90
C LYS A 21 1.86 -9.43 -8.95
N ARG A 22 2.93 -8.65 -9.16
CA ARG A 22 3.98 -8.56 -8.16
C ARG A 22 3.50 -7.61 -7.07
N GLU A 23 2.94 -8.17 -6.02
CA GLU A 23 2.48 -7.39 -4.87
C GLU A 23 3.67 -6.76 -4.14
N MET A 24 3.60 -5.45 -3.97
CA MET A 24 4.54 -4.72 -3.12
C MET A 24 4.14 -4.92 -1.65
N PRO A 25 5.07 -5.32 -0.76
CA PRO A 25 4.77 -5.48 0.65
C PRO A 25 4.25 -4.18 1.27
N TYR A 26 3.20 -4.26 2.10
CA TYR A 26 2.56 -3.08 2.66
C TYR A 26 3.49 -2.19 3.48
N SER A 27 4.51 -2.74 4.15
CA SER A 27 5.55 -1.94 4.82
C SER A 27 6.25 -0.99 3.85
N ILE A 28 6.57 -1.44 2.65
CA ILE A 28 7.17 -0.64 1.58
C ILE A 28 6.14 0.34 0.99
N VAL A 29 4.91 -0.10 0.72
CA VAL A 29 3.82 0.77 0.23
C VAL A 29 3.59 1.95 1.18
N ILE A 30 3.49 1.68 2.48
CA ILE A 30 3.29 2.68 3.53
C ILE A 30 4.44 3.68 3.58
N LEU A 31 5.67 3.21 3.45
CA LEU A 31 6.86 4.07 3.49
C LEU A 31 7.00 4.91 2.23
N LYS A 32 6.71 4.33 1.07
CA LYS A 32 6.76 5.02 -0.22
C LYS A 32 5.64 6.05 -0.38
N ALA A 33 4.47 5.85 0.24
CA ALA A 33 3.34 6.76 0.14
C ALA A 33 3.68 8.18 0.58
N ASP A 34 3.49 9.16 -0.30
CA ASP A 34 3.51 10.58 0.08
C ASP A 34 2.28 10.92 0.94
N LEU A 35 1.17 10.23 0.66
CA LEU A 35 -0.12 10.49 1.29
C LEU A 35 -0.84 9.16 1.60
N ILE A 36 -1.28 8.99 2.84
CA ILE A 36 -2.19 7.89 3.23
C ILE A 36 -3.44 8.52 3.84
N ILE A 37 -4.60 8.22 3.26
CA ILE A 37 -5.86 8.90 3.57
C ILE A 37 -7.03 7.94 3.66
N ASP A 38 -8.03 8.31 4.45
CA ASP A 38 -9.37 7.73 4.48
C ASP A 38 -10.35 8.80 3.98
N GLY A 39 -11.36 8.40 3.22
CA GLY A 39 -12.31 9.32 2.62
C GLY A 39 -13.26 8.66 1.64
N THR A 40 -13.94 9.48 0.86
CA THR A 40 -14.95 9.02 -0.10
C THR A 40 -14.73 9.59 -1.50
N ILE A 41 -15.05 8.79 -2.52
CA ILE A 41 -15.09 9.27 -3.91
C ILE A 41 -16.25 10.24 -4.03
N SER A 42 -15.98 11.48 -4.44
CA SER A 42 -17.03 12.48 -4.69
C SER A 42 -17.50 12.48 -6.14
N LYS A 43 -16.61 12.19 -7.08
CA LYS A 43 -16.92 12.19 -8.52
C LYS A 43 -15.97 11.29 -9.29
N VAL A 44 -16.48 10.54 -10.26
CA VAL A 44 -15.67 9.73 -11.17
C VAL A 44 -15.68 10.38 -12.56
N SER A 45 -14.53 10.46 -13.19
CA SER A 45 -14.34 10.89 -14.58
C SER A 45 -13.58 9.80 -15.35
N LYS A 46 -13.38 10.00 -16.67
CA LYS A 46 -12.78 8.99 -17.54
C LYS A 46 -11.43 8.44 -17.04
N ASP A 47 -10.51 9.33 -16.69
CA ASP A 47 -9.12 8.97 -16.37
C ASP A 47 -8.72 9.28 -14.91
N SER A 48 -9.67 9.75 -14.10
CA SER A 48 -9.42 10.20 -12.74
C SER A 48 -10.71 10.25 -11.91
N TYR A 49 -10.58 10.23 -10.59
CA TYR A 49 -11.67 10.54 -9.68
C TYR A 49 -11.29 11.64 -8.68
N GLU A 50 -12.28 12.38 -8.23
CA GLU A 50 -12.17 13.31 -7.11
C GLU A 50 -12.45 12.56 -5.81
N PHE A 51 -11.61 12.81 -4.81
CA PHE A 51 -11.67 12.15 -3.52
C PHE A 51 -11.74 13.20 -2.41
N THR A 52 -12.75 13.08 -1.54
CA THR A 52 -12.93 13.92 -0.36
C THR A 52 -12.33 13.21 0.84
N VAL A 53 -11.25 13.77 1.37
CA VAL A 53 -10.49 13.26 2.51
C VAL A 53 -11.25 13.54 3.80
N THR A 54 -11.51 12.49 4.58
CA THR A 54 -12.07 12.61 5.94
C THR A 54 -10.97 12.53 7.00
N GLN A 55 -9.89 11.79 6.74
CA GLN A 55 -8.77 11.68 7.65
C GLN A 55 -7.43 11.51 6.91
N PHE A 56 -6.41 12.23 7.37
CA PHE A 56 -5.02 11.99 7.00
C PHE A 56 -4.35 11.04 8.00
N VAL A 57 -3.79 9.94 7.49
CA VAL A 57 -3.01 8.96 8.26
C VAL A 57 -1.51 9.26 8.13
N LYS A 58 -1.07 9.62 6.92
CA LYS A 58 0.29 10.08 6.60
C LYS A 58 0.21 11.23 5.61
N GLY A 59 1.09 12.22 5.77
CA GLY A 59 1.15 13.39 4.90
C GLY A 59 0.03 14.40 5.17
N LYS A 60 0.02 15.49 4.40
CA LYS A 60 -1.02 16.51 4.40
C LYS A 60 -1.25 17.01 2.97
N SER A 61 -2.50 17.33 2.65
CA SER A 61 -2.90 17.90 1.36
C SER A 61 -4.23 18.65 1.53
N ASN A 62 -4.80 19.11 0.42
CA ASN A 62 -6.17 19.64 0.41
C ASN A 62 -7.17 18.54 0.78
N SER A 63 -8.31 18.95 1.36
CA SER A 63 -9.41 18.03 1.72
C SER A 63 -10.10 17.41 0.51
N LYS A 64 -9.93 17.99 -0.68
CA LYS A 64 -10.33 17.39 -1.95
C LYS A 64 -9.10 17.24 -2.84
N ILE A 65 -8.88 16.03 -3.33
CA ILE A 65 -7.76 15.71 -4.21
C ILE A 65 -8.26 15.01 -5.47
N LYS A 66 -7.42 15.05 -6.51
CA LYS A 66 -7.63 14.30 -7.75
C LYS A 66 -6.70 13.09 -7.77
N VAL A 67 -7.27 11.92 -7.95
CA VAL A 67 -6.55 10.65 -8.03
C VAL A 67 -6.70 10.09 -9.44
N SER A 68 -5.59 9.67 -10.04
CA SER A 68 -5.57 9.10 -11.38
C SER A 68 -6.09 7.66 -11.35
N ILE A 69 -6.88 7.28 -12.35
CA ILE A 69 -7.36 5.91 -12.49
C ILE A 69 -6.24 5.08 -13.13
N TRP A 70 -5.79 4.04 -12.43
CA TRP A 70 -4.81 3.10 -12.95
C TRP A 70 -5.42 2.17 -14.01
N LYS A 71 -4.60 1.66 -14.94
CA LYS A 71 -5.07 0.75 -15.99
C LYS A 71 -5.30 -0.64 -15.38
N GLU A 72 -6.49 -1.20 -15.55
CA GLU A 72 -6.76 -2.57 -15.12
C GLU A 72 -6.01 -3.58 -15.96
N TRP A 73 -5.42 -4.56 -15.28
CA TRP A 73 -4.75 -5.69 -15.89
C TRP A 73 -5.51 -6.97 -15.56
N ILE A 74 -5.38 -7.99 -16.41
CA ILE A 74 -6.00 -9.30 -16.16
C ILE A 74 -5.56 -9.87 -14.79
N CYS A 75 -4.32 -9.60 -14.39
CA CYS A 75 -3.73 -10.03 -13.14
C CYS A 75 -3.97 -9.09 -11.94
N ASP A 76 -4.64 -7.96 -12.17
CA ASP A 76 -4.99 -6.98 -11.14
C ASP A 76 -6.29 -6.26 -11.50
N PRO A 77 -7.44 -6.96 -11.53
CA PRO A 77 -8.72 -6.32 -11.79
C PRO A 77 -9.19 -5.53 -10.58
N ARG A 78 -10.00 -4.49 -10.79
CA ARG A 78 -10.71 -3.87 -9.67
C ARG A 78 -11.74 -4.83 -9.11
N ILE A 79 -11.81 -4.87 -7.77
CA ILE A 79 -12.80 -5.69 -7.06
C ILE A 79 -14.20 -5.06 -7.20
N VAL A 80 -14.26 -3.73 -7.28
CA VAL A 80 -15.49 -2.95 -7.41
C VAL A 80 -15.29 -1.85 -8.44
N GLU A 81 -16.27 -1.64 -9.30
CA GLU A 81 -16.32 -0.50 -10.22
C GLU A 81 -16.35 0.82 -9.43
N LEU A 82 -15.55 1.81 -9.85
CA LEU A 82 -15.46 3.12 -9.19
C LEU A 82 -16.77 3.90 -9.33
N LYS A 83 -17.34 4.29 -8.19
CA LYS A 83 -18.59 5.09 -8.10
C LYS A 83 -18.49 6.13 -7.00
N ALA A 84 -19.19 7.24 -7.21
CA ALA A 84 -19.33 8.26 -6.16
C ALA A 84 -20.00 7.67 -4.91
N GLY A 85 -19.57 8.13 -3.73
CA GLY A 85 -20.04 7.66 -2.42
C GLY A 85 -19.23 6.50 -1.84
N GLN A 86 -18.40 5.81 -2.63
CA GLN A 86 -17.56 4.73 -2.11
C GLN A 86 -16.50 5.25 -1.15
N ARG A 87 -16.33 4.57 -0.01
CA ARG A 87 -15.28 4.86 0.96
C ARG A 87 -14.04 4.02 0.66
N LEU A 88 -12.88 4.66 0.67
CA LEU A 88 -11.59 3.99 0.48
C LEU A 88 -10.57 4.47 1.51
N ILE A 89 -9.60 3.60 1.81
CA ILE A 89 -8.29 4.01 2.31
C ILE A 89 -7.31 3.95 1.15
N LEU A 90 -6.64 5.06 0.86
CA LEU A 90 -5.73 5.19 -0.27
C LEU A 90 -4.28 5.36 0.20
N PHE A 91 -3.36 4.69 -0.50
CA PHE A 91 -1.90 4.87 -0.39
C PHE A 91 -1.41 5.47 -1.69
N LEU A 92 -0.99 6.72 -1.65
CA LEU A 92 -0.79 7.53 -2.84
C LEU A 92 0.65 8.03 -2.94
N GLU A 93 1.18 8.01 -4.15
CA GLU A 93 2.36 8.78 -4.53
C GLU A 93 1.92 10.04 -5.29
N LYS A 94 2.70 11.11 -5.14
CA LYS A 94 2.48 12.38 -5.82
C LYS A 94 3.21 12.36 -7.16
N LEU A 95 2.46 12.54 -8.24
CA LEU A 95 3.02 12.67 -9.57
C LEU A 95 3.59 14.07 -9.81
N GLY A 96 4.54 14.18 -10.75
CA GLY A 96 5.16 15.47 -11.10
C GLY A 96 4.18 16.53 -11.62
N ASN A 97 3.01 16.13 -12.11
CA ASN A 97 1.93 17.03 -12.53
C ASN A 97 1.02 17.49 -11.36
N GLY A 98 1.33 17.11 -10.13
CA GLY A 98 0.58 17.46 -8.93
C GLY A 98 -0.62 16.55 -8.62
N ASN A 99 -0.98 15.62 -9.50
CA ASN A 99 -2.01 14.61 -9.23
C ASN A 99 -1.46 13.50 -8.33
N PHE A 100 -2.36 12.70 -7.77
CA PHE A 100 -2.00 11.51 -7.01
C PHE A 100 -2.22 10.24 -7.83
N TYR A 101 -1.43 9.22 -7.54
CA TYR A 101 -1.53 7.89 -8.13
C TYR A 101 -1.50 6.82 -7.04
N PRO A 102 -2.39 5.82 -7.06
CA PRO A 102 -2.35 4.71 -6.11
C PRO A 102 -1.07 3.88 -6.27
N ILE A 103 -0.33 3.71 -5.17
CA ILE A 103 0.91 2.93 -5.19
C ILE A 103 0.58 1.48 -5.47
N ASN A 104 1.26 0.92 -6.46
CA ASN A 104 1.07 -0.47 -6.86
C ASN A 104 -0.40 -0.80 -7.12
N GLU A 105 -1.09 0.10 -7.85
CA GLU A 105 -2.43 -0.12 -8.40
C GLU A 105 -3.45 -0.52 -7.31
N SER A 106 -4.05 -1.70 -7.37
CA SER A 106 -5.05 -2.15 -6.38
C SER A 106 -4.53 -2.25 -4.95
N THR A 107 -3.20 -2.40 -4.75
CA THR A 107 -2.60 -2.44 -3.40
C THR A 107 -2.73 -1.08 -2.72
N GLY A 108 -2.73 0.00 -3.51
CA GLY A 108 -2.90 1.36 -3.06
C GLY A 108 -4.36 1.76 -2.82
N GLU A 109 -5.33 0.89 -3.12
CA GLU A 109 -6.76 1.17 -3.00
C GLU A 109 -7.48 0.12 -2.14
N LEU A 110 -7.81 0.48 -0.90
CA LEU A 110 -8.56 -0.39 0.01
C LEU A 110 -10.01 0.06 0.12
N TYR A 111 -10.91 -0.71 -0.48
CA TYR A 111 -12.35 -0.47 -0.39
C TYR A 111 -12.86 -0.81 1.00
N VAL A 112 -13.64 0.11 1.57
CA VAL A 112 -14.23 -0.02 2.90
C VAL A 112 -15.75 0.01 2.78
N ASP A 113 -16.39 -1.05 3.25
CA ASP A 113 -17.84 -1.12 3.38
C ASP A 113 -18.22 -1.65 4.77
N ASN A 114 -19.21 -1.03 5.41
CA ASN A 114 -19.65 -1.37 6.77
C ASN A 114 -18.49 -1.54 7.79
N ASN A 115 -17.48 -0.69 7.68
CA ASN A 115 -16.25 -0.72 8.49
C ASN A 115 -15.42 -2.00 8.38
N CYS A 116 -15.58 -2.72 7.26
CA CYS A 116 -14.81 -3.90 6.88
C CYS A 116 -14.16 -3.67 5.52
N PHE A 117 -13.08 -4.41 5.22
CA PHE A 117 -12.51 -4.42 3.88
C PHE A 117 -13.19 -5.47 3.02
N ILE A 118 -13.48 -5.13 1.77
CA ILE A 118 -14.13 -6.04 0.81
C ILE A 118 -13.11 -7.03 0.21
N ASN A 119 -11.82 -6.69 0.23
CA ASN A 119 -10.79 -7.48 -0.42
C ASN A 119 -10.40 -8.72 0.41
N ILE A 120 -10.76 -9.91 -0.09
CA ILE A 120 -10.47 -11.21 0.52
C ILE A 120 -8.98 -11.59 0.52
N PHE A 121 -8.15 -10.91 -0.28
CA PHE A 121 -6.71 -11.15 -0.36
C PHE A 121 -5.91 -10.27 0.59
N LEU A 122 -6.57 -9.39 1.36
CA LEU A 122 -5.86 -8.59 2.36
C LEU A 122 -5.33 -9.47 3.50
N PRO A 123 -4.19 -9.07 4.11
CA PRO A 123 -3.73 -9.70 5.33
C PRO A 123 -4.82 -9.73 6.39
N LYS A 124 -5.03 -10.89 7.04
CA LYS A 124 -6.04 -11.05 8.10
C LYS A 124 -5.84 -10.09 9.27
N ASP A 125 -4.60 -9.67 9.48
CA ASP A 125 -4.22 -8.68 10.49
C ASP A 125 -4.80 -7.29 10.23
N PHE A 126 -5.19 -7.00 8.99
CA PHE A 126 -5.90 -5.78 8.60
C PHE A 126 -7.40 -5.97 8.84
N SER A 127 -7.77 -6.21 10.09
CA SER A 127 -9.13 -6.62 10.46
C SER A 127 -10.20 -5.56 10.16
N ASN A 128 -9.88 -4.28 10.36
CA ASN A 128 -10.76 -3.16 10.03
C ASN A 128 -9.98 -1.85 9.81
N PRO A 129 -10.61 -0.81 9.24
CA PRO A 129 -10.01 0.49 8.99
C PRO A 129 -9.33 1.13 10.22
N THR A 130 -9.96 1.04 11.39
CA THR A 130 -9.44 1.64 12.63
C THR A 130 -8.16 0.95 13.08
N VAL A 131 -8.15 -0.38 13.07
CA VAL A 131 -6.98 -1.20 13.43
C VAL A 131 -5.83 -0.94 12.46
N LEU A 132 -6.11 -0.92 11.15
CA LEU A 132 -5.09 -0.65 10.13
C LEU A 132 -4.48 0.74 10.30
N LYS A 133 -5.29 1.80 10.38
CA LYS A 133 -4.79 3.18 10.52
C LYS A 133 -3.95 3.37 11.78
N LYS A 134 -4.37 2.78 12.91
CA LYS A 134 -3.59 2.79 14.15
C LYS A 134 -2.26 2.05 13.97
N GLY A 135 -2.29 0.88 13.32
CA GLY A 135 -1.10 0.09 13.03
C GLY A 135 -0.09 0.82 12.15
N ILE A 136 -0.57 1.49 11.08
CA ILE A 136 0.25 2.34 10.21
C ILE A 136 0.90 3.48 11.01
N SER A 137 0.12 4.16 11.86
CA SER A 137 0.66 5.25 12.68
C SER A 137 1.74 4.77 13.66
N MET A 138 1.52 3.60 14.28
CA MET A 138 2.53 2.96 15.13
C MET A 138 3.77 2.61 14.32
N PHE A 139 3.60 2.02 13.14
CA PHE A 139 4.69 1.61 12.25
C PHE A 139 5.58 2.78 11.83
N LEU A 140 4.97 3.86 11.33
CA LEU A 140 5.67 5.06 10.90
C LEU A 140 6.39 5.80 12.06
N LYS A 141 5.90 5.66 13.30
CA LYS A 141 6.56 6.22 14.48
C LYS A 141 7.73 5.37 14.97
N THR A 142 7.68 4.06 14.73
CA THR A 142 8.69 3.11 15.21
C THR A 142 9.86 2.98 14.24
N TYR A 143 9.60 2.89 12.95
CA TYR A 143 10.62 2.57 11.96
C TYR A 143 10.93 3.74 11.03
N LYS A 144 12.22 4.01 10.86
CA LYS A 144 12.75 4.78 9.73
C LYS A 144 13.30 3.82 8.69
N CYS A 145 13.11 4.14 7.42
CA CYS A 145 13.60 3.33 6.31
C CYS A 145 14.64 4.12 5.53
N TYR A 146 15.68 3.42 5.07
CA TYR A 146 16.78 3.96 4.29
C TYR A 146 17.01 3.09 3.06
N GLY A 147 17.57 3.69 2.01
CA GLY A 147 17.78 3.05 0.72
C GLY A 147 16.77 3.49 -0.33
N ASP A 148 16.90 2.92 -1.53
CA ASP A 148 16.02 3.21 -2.67
C ASP A 148 14.81 2.27 -2.68
N LEU A 149 13.64 2.81 -2.30
CA LEU A 149 12.36 2.10 -2.33
C LEU A 149 11.81 1.87 -3.75
N ASN A 150 12.42 2.49 -4.77
CA ASN A 150 12.08 2.23 -6.18
C ASN A 150 12.91 1.10 -6.78
N ASN A 151 13.94 0.63 -6.09
CA ASN A 151 14.73 -0.50 -6.54
C ASN A 151 13.86 -1.77 -6.55
N ARG A 152 13.78 -2.40 -7.73
CA ARG A 152 12.98 -3.61 -7.97
C ARG A 152 13.26 -4.74 -6.98
N PHE A 153 14.49 -4.89 -6.50
CA PHE A 153 14.92 -5.97 -5.64
C PHE A 153 15.06 -5.55 -4.17
N LEU A 154 14.95 -4.26 -3.86
CA LEU A 154 15.07 -3.69 -2.51
C LEU A 154 16.39 -4.10 -1.81
N GLU A 155 17.43 -4.42 -2.57
CA GLU A 155 18.69 -5.01 -2.09
C GLU A 155 19.47 -4.11 -1.12
N ASN A 156 19.16 -2.82 -1.08
CA ASN A 156 19.80 -1.83 -0.21
C ASN A 156 18.81 -1.12 0.73
N VAL A 157 17.64 -1.71 0.92
CA VAL A 157 16.63 -1.18 1.83
C VAL A 157 16.85 -1.79 3.20
N TYR A 158 17.00 -0.94 4.22
CA TYR A 158 17.09 -1.39 5.61
C TYR A 158 16.27 -0.49 6.53
N PHE A 159 15.95 -1.02 7.71
CA PHE A 159 15.10 -0.35 8.67
C PHE A 159 15.87 -0.06 9.96
N LEU A 160 15.63 1.13 10.50
CA LEU A 160 16.08 1.53 11.83
C LEU A 160 14.88 1.66 12.75
N SER A 161 14.88 0.92 13.85
CA SER A 161 13.90 1.09 14.93
C SER A 161 14.39 2.17 15.89
N ASN A 162 13.51 3.10 16.25
CA ASN A 162 13.74 4.03 17.36
C ASN A 162 13.19 3.50 18.70
N LYS A 163 12.66 2.29 18.71
CA LYS A 163 12.14 1.58 19.89
C LYS A 163 13.02 0.38 20.21
N SER A 164 13.11 0.04 21.49
CA SER A 164 13.73 -1.21 21.91
C SER A 164 12.90 -2.41 21.44
N ILE A 165 13.55 -3.55 21.26
CA ILE A 165 12.87 -4.80 20.88
C ILE A 165 11.71 -5.15 21.83
N PHE A 166 11.86 -4.91 23.14
CA PHE A 166 10.81 -5.17 24.14
C PHE A 166 9.60 -4.25 23.99
N GLU A 167 9.81 -2.97 23.68
CA GLU A 167 8.71 -2.05 23.36
C GLU A 167 7.98 -2.50 22.10
N VAL A 168 8.72 -2.89 21.06
CA VAL A 168 8.13 -3.40 19.81
C VAL A 168 7.28 -4.64 20.09
N TYR A 169 7.77 -5.61 20.88
CA TYR A 169 6.97 -6.78 21.25
C TYR A 169 5.65 -6.40 21.95
N LYS A 170 5.69 -5.50 22.94
CA LYS A 170 4.46 -5.02 23.60
C LYS A 170 3.51 -4.35 22.62
N MET A 171 4.03 -3.56 21.68
CA MET A 171 3.24 -2.90 20.65
C MET A 171 2.59 -3.90 19.68
N LYS A 172 3.26 -5.01 19.35
CA LYS A 172 2.70 -6.10 18.53
C LYS A 172 1.48 -6.76 19.18
N GLU A 173 1.44 -6.87 20.52
CA GLU A 173 0.27 -7.38 21.24
C GLU A 173 -0.94 -6.43 21.19
N ILE A 174 -0.70 -5.13 21.02
CA ILE A 174 -1.75 -4.10 21.08
C ILE A 174 -2.48 -3.93 19.74
N ASN A 175 -1.83 -4.23 18.62
CA ASN A 175 -2.40 -3.97 17.30
C ASN A 175 -1.88 -4.99 16.25
N SER A 176 -2.79 -5.80 15.71
CA SER A 176 -2.48 -6.83 14.71
C SER A 176 -1.85 -6.28 13.44
N ALA A 177 -2.35 -5.15 12.92
CA ALA A 177 -1.79 -4.55 11.72
C ALA A 177 -0.33 -4.08 11.95
N PHE A 178 -0.03 -3.51 13.12
CA PHE A 178 1.35 -3.18 13.49
C PHE A 178 2.24 -4.43 13.62
N ARG A 179 1.72 -5.53 14.19
CA ARG A 179 2.43 -6.82 14.25
C ARG A 179 2.82 -7.28 12.85
N PHE A 180 1.84 -7.40 11.96
CA PHE A 180 2.05 -7.79 10.56
C PHE A 180 3.12 -6.92 9.87
N LEU A 181 2.99 -5.60 9.98
CA LEU A 181 3.94 -4.67 9.36
C LEU A 181 5.35 -4.82 9.95
N SER A 182 5.47 -4.96 11.27
CA SER A 182 6.75 -5.12 11.96
C SER A 182 7.42 -6.45 11.66
N ASP A 183 6.66 -7.53 11.51
CA ASP A 183 7.20 -8.85 11.14
C ASP A 183 7.76 -8.80 9.71
N SER A 184 7.10 -8.09 8.80
CA SER A 184 7.58 -7.92 7.43
C SER A 184 8.92 -7.16 7.34
N VAL A 185 9.26 -6.35 8.33
CA VAL A 185 10.50 -5.58 8.35
C VAL A 185 11.73 -6.45 8.62
N GLN A 186 11.56 -7.57 9.31
CA GLN A 186 12.67 -8.49 9.64
C GLN A 186 13.36 -9.04 8.39
N TYR A 187 12.63 -9.16 7.28
CA TYR A 187 13.17 -9.62 5.99
C TYR A 187 14.15 -8.64 5.33
N TYR A 188 14.13 -7.37 5.72
CA TYR A 188 14.98 -6.31 5.13
C TYR A 188 16.19 -5.95 6.01
N GLY A 189 16.39 -6.65 7.12
CA GLY A 189 17.42 -6.33 8.11
C GLY A 189 17.06 -5.12 8.97
N ILE A 190 17.15 -5.30 10.29
CA ILE A 190 16.90 -4.25 11.29
C ILE A 190 18.22 -3.91 11.95
N LYS A 191 18.60 -2.63 11.95
CA LYS A 191 19.66 -2.11 12.83
C LYS A 191 19.01 -1.26 13.91
N GLU A 192 19.26 -1.57 15.18
CA GLU A 192 18.81 -0.73 16.29
C GLU A 192 19.74 0.47 16.41
N ILE A 193 19.18 1.68 16.58
CA ILE A 193 19.98 2.86 16.92
C ILE A 193 20.09 2.91 18.44
N PRO A 194 21.30 2.94 19.03
CA PRO A 194 21.46 3.21 20.46
C PRO A 194 20.80 4.55 20.80
N ILE A 195 20.00 4.59 21.87
CA ILE A 195 19.19 5.75 22.30
C ILE A 195 20.02 7.06 22.35
N ASN A 196 21.32 6.96 22.66
CA ASN A 196 22.24 8.09 22.76
C ASN A 196 22.61 8.77 21.42
N LEU A 197 22.36 8.13 20.27
CA LEU A 197 22.65 8.66 18.92
C LEU A 197 21.45 9.32 18.25
N MET A 198 20.24 9.18 18.80
CA MET A 198 19.03 9.75 18.20
C MET A 198 18.98 11.28 18.26
N THR A 199 19.66 11.91 19.22
CA THR A 199 19.75 13.36 19.38
C THR A 199 20.67 14.05 18.37
N GLN A 200 21.58 13.30 17.72
CA GLN A 200 22.55 13.86 16.76
C GLN A 200 22.06 13.81 15.29
N LEU A 201 21.01 13.05 14.99
CA LEU A 201 20.48 12.88 13.63
C LEU A 201 19.25 13.77 13.34
N THR A 202 18.90 14.67 14.26
CA THR A 202 17.78 15.60 14.13
C THR A 202 18.20 17.07 14.19
N SER A 203 19.51 17.35 14.16
CA SER A 203 20.08 18.70 14.00
C SER A 203 20.41 18.98 12.54
#